data_AF-A0A2V8UPP3-F1
#
_entry.id   AF-A0A2V8UPP3-F1
#
_cell.length_a   1.000
_cell.length_b   1.000
_cell.length_c   1.000
_cell.angle_alpha   90.00
_cell.angle_beta   90.00
_cell.angle_gamma   90.00
#
_symmetry.space_group_name_H-M   'P 1'
#
loop_
_entity.id
_entity.type
_entity.pdbx_description
1 polymer ?
#
loop_
_entity_poly.entity_id
_entity_poly.type
_entity_poly.pdbx_seq_one_letter_code
_entity_poly.pdbx_strand_id
1 'polypeptide(L)'
;MLVAMYRVAVPLLALACFALLTFSLAGPAGSDWPIYGHDAGGQRYSPLSSVNRQNVGSLHIAWTFRTGDAYTPPRGKPTAFESTPLYIDGALYLTTPLGRVIALDPLTGKERWSYDSKVPRDKGYGDFANRGASAWTSPSGHLRLFLTTIDARLIAVDAATGKACPDFGDNGVVNLRNGLRIPPDPNRFADYEETSPPAVVGNTVIVGSAIADNNRTNQPSGEVRGFDAASGKQKWSWDPIP
;
A
#
# COMPACT_ATOMS: atom_id res chain seq x y z
N MET A 1 50.86 68.44 0.60
CA MET A 1 51.30 67.04 0.81
C MET A 1 50.52 66.52 2.02
N LEU A 2 49.34 65.89 1.84
CA LEU A 2 49.15 64.43 1.65
C LEU A 2 50.00 63.62 2.65
N VAL A 3 49.46 62.76 3.51
CA VAL A 3 48.54 61.63 3.24
C VAL A 3 47.73 61.28 4.49
N ALA A 4 46.43 61.02 4.33
CA ALA A 4 45.56 60.41 5.35
C ALA A 4 45.70 58.87 5.32
N MET A 5 45.92 58.23 6.47
CA MET A 5 45.95 56.77 6.59
C MET A 5 44.58 56.23 7.01
N TYR A 6 43.88 55.60 6.07
CA TYR A 6 42.72 54.76 6.35
C TYR A 6 43.21 53.36 6.78
N ARG A 7 42.83 52.91 7.97
CA ARG A 7 42.90 51.48 8.35
C ARG A 7 41.54 50.85 8.09
N VAL A 8 41.50 49.98 7.08
CA VAL A 8 40.35 49.15 6.72
C VAL A 8 40.18 48.08 7.80
N ALA A 9 39.02 48.05 8.45
CA ALA A 9 38.62 46.93 9.29
C ALA A 9 38.15 45.79 8.37
N VAL A 10 38.82 44.64 8.45
CA VAL A 10 38.39 43.39 7.80
C VAL A 10 37.36 42.73 8.72
N PRO A 11 36.12 42.47 8.29
CA PRO A 11 35.19 41.70 9.11
C PRO A 11 35.61 40.23 9.02
N LEU A 12 35.84 39.59 10.18
CA LEU A 12 35.87 38.13 10.28
C LEU A 12 34.48 37.62 9.88
N LEU A 13 34.37 37.02 8.69
CA LEU A 13 33.22 36.17 8.37
C LEU A 13 33.34 34.91 9.24
N ALA A 14 32.53 34.84 10.30
CA ALA A 14 32.29 33.59 11.00
C ALA A 14 31.50 32.65 10.08
N LEU A 15 32.17 31.62 9.56
CA LEU A 15 31.52 30.53 8.84
C LEU A 15 30.68 29.73 9.85
N ALA A 16 29.39 30.05 9.95
CA ALA A 16 28.44 29.23 10.68
C ALA A 16 28.20 27.95 9.86
N CYS A 17 28.90 26.86 10.22
CA CYS A 17 28.58 25.51 9.76
C CYS A 17 27.18 25.14 10.28
N PHE A 18 26.15 25.35 9.46
CA PHE A 18 24.83 24.78 9.69
C PHE A 18 24.93 23.28 9.39
N ALA A 19 25.26 22.48 10.41
CA ALA A 19 25.09 21.04 10.33
C ALA A 19 23.58 20.76 10.23
N LEU A 20 23.13 20.44 9.02
CA LEU A 20 21.81 19.85 8.79
C LEU A 20 21.80 18.49 9.48
N LEU A 21 21.39 18.47 10.74
CA LEU A 21 20.98 17.25 11.43
C LEU A 21 19.72 16.74 10.72
N THR A 22 19.91 15.86 9.74
CA THR A 22 18.84 14.98 9.28
C THR A 22 18.51 14.06 10.45
N PHE A 23 17.50 14.43 11.24
CA PHE A 23 16.86 13.51 12.17
C PHE A 23 16.28 12.37 11.32
N SER A 24 16.97 11.23 11.32
CA SER A 24 16.35 9.99 10.85
C SER A 24 15.24 9.67 11.84
N LEU A 25 13.98 9.82 11.41
CA LEU A 25 12.79 9.41 12.15
C LEU A 25 12.62 7.87 12.10
N ALA A 26 13.71 7.11 12.10
CA ALA A 26 13.64 5.69 12.32
C ALA A 26 13.14 5.49 13.76
N GLY A 27 11.91 4.99 13.89
CA GLY A 27 11.36 4.63 15.19
C GLY A 27 12.24 3.58 15.88
N PRO A 28 12.08 3.36 17.20
CA PRO A 28 12.76 2.27 17.88
C PRO A 28 12.57 0.96 17.11
N ALA A 29 13.63 0.15 16.99
CA ALA A 29 13.53 -1.16 16.34
C ALA A 29 12.32 -1.95 16.88
N GLY A 30 11.43 -2.39 15.99
CA GLY A 30 10.18 -3.07 16.36
C GLY A 30 8.95 -2.16 16.55
N SER A 31 9.03 -0.87 16.21
CA SER A 31 7.85 0.03 16.17
C SER A 31 7.03 -0.07 14.89
N ASP A 32 7.58 -0.69 13.85
CA ASP A 32 6.97 -0.71 12.52
C ASP A 32 5.84 -1.74 12.43
N TRP A 33 4.92 -1.52 11.48
CA TRP A 33 3.87 -2.47 11.10
C TRP A 33 3.99 -2.76 9.60
N PRO A 34 5.00 -3.54 9.19
CA PRO A 34 5.39 -3.63 7.78
C PRO A 34 4.54 -4.58 6.94
N ILE A 35 3.74 -5.43 7.59
CA ILE A 35 2.88 -6.40 6.94
C ILE A 35 1.51 -6.43 7.60
N TYR A 36 0.50 -6.86 6.84
CA TYR A 36 -0.91 -6.87 7.26
C TYR A 36 -1.14 -7.42 8.69
N GLY A 37 -0.47 -8.52 9.05
CA GLY A 37 -0.59 -9.19 10.33
C GLY A 37 0.48 -8.84 11.38
N HIS A 38 1.25 -7.76 11.18
CA HIS A 38 2.47 -7.37 11.94
C HIS A 38 3.67 -8.32 11.78
N ASP A 39 3.45 -9.63 11.87
CA ASP A 39 4.46 -10.67 11.69
C ASP A 39 3.99 -11.81 10.75
N ALA A 40 4.90 -12.71 10.37
CA ALA A 40 4.62 -13.80 9.46
C ALA A 40 3.60 -14.82 9.99
N GLY A 41 3.39 -14.88 11.31
CA GLY A 41 2.36 -15.69 11.95
C GLY A 41 0.99 -15.00 12.02
N GLY A 42 0.92 -13.71 11.65
CA GLY A 42 -0.31 -12.93 11.67
C GLY A 42 -0.82 -12.62 13.08
N GLN A 43 0.07 -12.53 14.08
CA GLN A 43 -0.35 -12.37 15.48
C GLN A 43 -1.06 -11.03 15.76
N ARG A 44 -0.82 -10.01 14.92
CA ARG A 44 -1.35 -8.64 15.12
C ARG A 44 -1.01 -8.07 16.51
N TYR A 45 0.16 -8.43 17.02
CA TYR A 45 0.64 -8.01 18.33
C TYR A 45 1.70 -6.92 18.19
N SER A 46 1.49 -5.75 18.81
CA SER A 46 2.52 -4.71 18.89
C SER A 46 3.31 -4.85 20.21
N PRO A 47 4.65 -4.80 20.19
CA PRO A 47 5.44 -4.79 21.42
C PRO A 47 5.44 -3.41 22.10
N LEU A 48 4.87 -2.37 21.49
CA LEU A 48 4.81 -1.03 22.05
C LEU A 48 3.90 -0.98 23.29
N SER A 49 4.37 -0.33 24.35
CA SER A 49 3.68 -0.25 25.63
C SER A 49 3.47 1.18 26.13
N SER A 50 3.74 2.19 25.29
CA SER A 50 3.56 3.61 25.63
C SER A 50 2.09 3.92 25.93
N VAL A 51 1.16 3.24 25.25
CA VAL A 51 -0.26 3.16 25.62
C VAL A 51 -0.49 1.88 26.41
N ASN A 52 -1.12 2.00 27.57
CA ASN A 52 -1.34 0.90 28.51
C ASN A 52 -2.60 1.12 29.35
N ARG A 53 -2.91 0.17 30.24
CA ARG A 53 -4.14 0.19 31.06
C ARG A 53 -4.26 1.44 31.94
N GLN A 54 -3.13 2.07 32.28
CA GLN A 54 -3.08 3.23 33.15
C GLN A 54 -3.38 4.54 32.41
N ASN A 55 -3.12 4.63 31.11
CA ASN A 55 -3.26 5.88 30.35
C ASN A 55 -4.21 5.81 29.13
N VAL A 56 -4.74 4.63 28.77
CA VAL A 56 -5.65 4.47 27.60
C VAL A 56 -6.90 5.36 27.69
N GLY A 57 -7.39 5.64 28.90
CA GLY A 57 -8.53 6.54 29.12
C GLY A 57 -8.26 8.02 28.81
N SER A 58 -7.01 8.40 28.57
CA SER A 58 -6.59 9.77 28.24
C SER A 58 -6.30 9.99 26.76
N LEU A 59 -6.55 8.98 25.91
CA LEU A 59 -6.40 9.11 24.47
C LEU A 59 -7.38 10.14 23.90
N HIS A 60 -6.91 10.95 22.97
CA HIS A 60 -7.70 11.86 22.17
C HIS A 60 -7.30 11.71 20.71
N ILE A 61 -8.18 12.15 19.81
CA ILE A 61 -7.92 12.14 18.37
C ILE A 61 -6.74 13.07 18.09
N ALA A 62 -5.63 12.53 17.59
CA ALA A 62 -4.48 13.32 17.16
C ALA A 62 -4.77 14.05 15.83
N TRP A 63 -5.38 13.34 14.87
CA TRP A 63 -5.80 13.87 13.59
C TRP A 63 -6.86 12.97 12.93
N THR A 64 -7.48 13.45 11.87
CA THR A 64 -8.42 12.67 11.04
C THR A 64 -8.11 12.90 9.57
N PHE A 65 -8.08 11.83 8.78
CA PHE A 65 -7.93 11.89 7.33
C PHE A 65 -9.22 11.40 6.64
N ARG A 66 -9.66 12.11 5.61
CA ARG A 66 -10.83 11.74 4.80
C ARG A 66 -10.34 11.21 3.46
N THR A 67 -10.49 9.91 3.22
CA THR A 67 -10.02 9.28 1.97
C THR A 67 -10.76 9.78 0.74
N GLY A 68 -12.00 10.26 0.89
CA GLY A 68 -12.87 10.65 -0.23
C GLY A 68 -13.42 9.48 -1.03
N ASP A 69 -13.27 8.25 -0.52
CA ASP A 69 -13.56 7.02 -1.24
C ASP A 69 -14.88 6.34 -0.79
N ALA A 70 -15.69 7.06 -0.02
CA ALA A 70 -17.05 6.63 0.32
C ALA A 70 -17.94 6.74 -0.92
N TYR A 71 -18.49 5.61 -1.37
CA TYR A 71 -19.32 5.53 -2.56
C TYR A 71 -20.46 4.52 -2.36
N THR A 72 -21.66 4.89 -2.81
CA THR A 72 -22.81 3.99 -2.86
C THR A 72 -23.16 3.75 -4.33
N PRO A 73 -22.97 2.52 -4.85
CA PRO A 73 -23.36 2.20 -6.21
C PRO A 73 -24.89 2.19 -6.37
N PRO A 74 -25.41 2.38 -7.59
CA PRO A 74 -26.86 2.26 -7.86
C PRO A 74 -27.44 0.89 -7.51
N ARG A 75 -26.60 -0.16 -7.55
CA ARG A 75 -26.93 -1.54 -7.16
C ARG A 75 -25.75 -2.14 -6.41
N GLY A 76 -26.02 -2.97 -5.42
CA GLY A 76 -24.98 -3.60 -4.58
C GLY A 76 -24.77 -2.85 -3.27
N LYS A 77 -23.67 -3.19 -2.58
CA LYS A 77 -23.33 -2.63 -1.26
C LYS A 77 -22.51 -1.34 -1.41
N PRO A 78 -22.64 -0.37 -0.48
CA PRO A 78 -21.70 0.73 -0.38
C PRO A 78 -20.27 0.26 -0.15
N THR A 79 -19.29 1.11 -0.43
CA THR A 79 -17.88 0.86 -0.11
C THR A 79 -17.68 0.59 1.38
N ALA A 80 -16.91 -0.45 1.70
CA ALA A 80 -16.50 -0.80 3.06
C ALA A 80 -14.98 -0.55 3.23
N PHE A 81 -14.61 0.31 4.19
CA PHE A 81 -13.21 0.58 4.50
C PHE A 81 -12.65 -0.50 5.44
N GLU A 82 -11.97 -1.49 4.87
CA GLU A 82 -11.40 -2.64 5.60
C GLU A 82 -9.86 -2.60 5.71
N SER A 83 -9.23 -1.51 5.25
CA SER A 83 -7.78 -1.38 5.16
C SER A 83 -7.12 -1.49 6.54
N THR A 84 -6.17 -2.41 6.67
CA THR A 84 -5.14 -2.36 7.74
C THR A 84 -3.95 -1.57 7.20
N PRO A 85 -3.63 -0.38 7.75
CA PRO A 85 -2.51 0.42 7.29
C PRO A 85 -1.16 -0.28 7.52
N LEU A 86 -0.19 0.01 6.65
CA LEU A 86 1.21 -0.32 6.88
C LEU A 86 1.93 0.89 7.46
N TYR A 87 2.78 0.68 8.45
CA TYR A 87 3.70 1.69 8.95
C TYR A 87 5.13 1.20 8.72
N ILE A 88 5.85 1.86 7.81
CA ILE A 88 7.20 1.46 7.37
C ILE A 88 8.04 2.73 7.26
N ASP A 89 9.20 2.74 7.91
CA ASP A 89 10.23 3.79 7.75
C ASP A 89 9.67 5.21 7.91
N GLY A 90 8.79 5.43 8.89
CA GLY A 90 8.24 6.75 9.20
C GLY A 90 7.14 7.23 8.23
N ALA A 91 6.57 6.34 7.43
CA ALA A 91 5.43 6.61 6.55
C ALA A 91 4.25 5.67 6.87
N LEU A 92 3.03 6.22 6.83
CA LEU A 92 1.80 5.46 6.97
C LEU A 92 1.17 5.26 5.59
N TYR A 93 0.99 4.01 5.17
CA TYR A 93 0.37 3.66 3.89
C TYR A 93 -0.99 3.03 4.11
N LEU A 94 -2.02 3.55 3.43
CA LEU A 94 -3.39 3.02 3.45
C LEU A 94 -3.87 2.78 2.02
N THR A 95 -4.68 1.75 1.87
CA THR A 95 -5.44 1.52 0.63
C THR A 95 -6.90 1.90 0.82
N THR A 96 -7.62 2.04 -0.29
CA THR A 96 -9.04 2.38 -0.27
C THR A 96 -9.86 1.38 -1.09
N PRO A 97 -11.19 1.30 -0.86
CA PRO A 97 -12.05 0.34 -1.54
C PRO A 97 -12.08 0.46 -3.06
N LEU A 98 -11.83 1.66 -3.61
CA LEU A 98 -11.77 1.90 -5.05
C LEU A 98 -10.33 1.86 -5.60
N GLY A 99 -9.42 1.19 -4.88
CA GLY A 99 -8.09 0.85 -5.38
C GLY A 99 -7.10 2.01 -5.36
N ARG A 100 -7.21 2.95 -4.41
CA ARG A 100 -6.16 3.96 -4.19
C ARG A 100 -5.13 3.45 -3.19
N VAL A 101 -3.91 3.95 -3.31
CA VAL A 101 -2.87 3.89 -2.27
C VAL A 101 -2.56 5.31 -1.84
N ILE A 102 -2.50 5.56 -0.54
CA ILE A 102 -2.27 6.89 0.01
C ILE A 102 -1.14 6.77 1.03
N ALA A 103 -0.11 7.60 0.88
CA ALA A 103 0.93 7.77 1.88
C ALA A 103 0.65 9.02 2.71
N LEU A 104 0.62 8.86 4.02
CA LEU A 104 0.44 9.93 4.98
C LEU A 104 1.69 10.10 5.85
N ASP A 105 1.88 11.33 6.30
CA ASP A 105 2.70 11.60 7.46
C ASP A 105 1.98 11.10 8.73
N PRO A 106 2.59 10.19 9.51
CA PRO A 106 1.92 9.55 10.65
C PRO A 106 1.66 10.51 11.83
N LEU A 107 2.42 11.59 11.94
CA LEU A 107 2.29 12.55 13.04
C LEU A 107 1.20 13.59 12.77
N THR A 108 1.05 14.00 11.51
CA THR A 108 0.15 15.10 11.13
C THR A 108 -1.08 14.64 10.35
N GLY A 109 -1.08 13.43 9.80
CA GLY A 109 -2.13 12.93 8.90
C GLY A 109 -2.12 13.59 7.51
N LYS A 110 -1.10 14.41 7.20
CA LYS A 110 -0.98 15.10 5.91
C LYS A 110 -0.63 14.10 4.80
N GLU A 111 -1.34 14.19 3.69
CA GLU A 111 -1.02 13.41 2.48
C GLU A 111 0.36 13.81 1.93
N ARG A 112 1.21 12.80 1.74
CA ARG A 112 2.50 12.91 1.04
C ARG A 112 2.31 12.71 -0.45
N TRP A 113 1.59 11.65 -0.82
CA TRP A 113 1.20 11.35 -2.19
C TRP A 113 -0.01 10.39 -2.19
N SER A 114 -0.71 10.33 -3.31
CA SER A 114 -1.69 9.27 -3.58
C SER A 114 -1.57 8.72 -4.99
N TYR A 115 -1.79 7.42 -5.12
CA TYR A 115 -1.95 6.68 -6.37
C TYR A 115 -3.42 6.29 -6.52
N ASP A 116 -3.97 6.40 -7.72
CA ASP A 116 -5.34 6.01 -8.04
C ASP A 116 -5.32 5.05 -9.22
N SER A 117 -5.68 3.79 -8.97
CA SER A 117 -5.74 2.74 -10.00
C SER A 117 -6.90 2.90 -10.98
N LYS A 118 -7.83 3.83 -10.74
CA LYS A 118 -9.01 4.11 -11.58
C LYS A 118 -9.92 2.91 -11.75
N VAL A 119 -10.23 2.19 -10.66
CA VAL A 119 -11.26 1.13 -10.67
C VAL A 119 -12.56 1.68 -11.27
N PRO A 120 -13.09 1.08 -12.36
CA PRO A 120 -14.32 1.53 -12.98
C PRO A 120 -15.52 1.35 -12.03
N ARG A 121 -16.16 2.44 -11.61
CA ARG A 121 -17.23 2.40 -10.59
C ARG A 121 -18.59 1.94 -11.13
N ASP A 122 -18.76 1.94 -12.46
CA ASP A 122 -19.99 1.62 -13.17
C ASP A 122 -20.18 0.11 -13.44
N LYS A 123 -19.23 -0.73 -13.00
CA LYS A 123 -19.29 -2.18 -13.20
C LYS A 123 -19.93 -2.89 -12.01
N GLY A 124 -20.46 -4.09 -12.28
CA GLY A 124 -21.10 -4.93 -11.27
C GLY A 124 -20.08 -5.74 -10.48
N TYR A 125 -19.73 -5.25 -9.29
CA TYR A 125 -18.86 -5.93 -8.33
C TYR A 125 -19.68 -6.59 -7.21
N GLY A 126 -19.14 -7.66 -6.63
CA GLY A 126 -19.72 -8.35 -5.48
C GLY A 126 -19.47 -7.59 -4.17
N ASP A 127 -18.29 -7.00 -4.05
CA ASP A 127 -17.89 -6.22 -2.89
C ASP A 127 -17.04 -5.00 -3.29
N PHE A 128 -17.29 -3.87 -2.64
CA PHE A 128 -16.47 -2.66 -2.76
C PHE A 128 -15.62 -2.55 -1.49
N ALA A 129 -14.58 -3.37 -1.39
CA ALA A 129 -13.69 -3.43 -0.24
C ALA A 129 -12.23 -3.59 -0.66
N ASN A 130 -11.33 -3.13 0.20
CA ASN A 130 -9.91 -3.42 0.11
C ASN A 130 -9.32 -3.51 1.51
N ARG A 131 -8.63 -4.61 1.83
CA ARG A 131 -8.13 -4.90 3.18
C ARG A 131 -6.72 -4.40 3.46
N GLY A 132 -6.01 -3.90 2.45
CA GLY A 132 -4.67 -3.34 2.64
C GLY A 132 -3.76 -3.54 1.44
N ALA A 133 -2.49 -3.23 1.66
CA ALA A 133 -1.39 -3.55 0.77
C ALA A 133 -0.40 -4.50 1.47
N SER A 134 0.56 -4.99 0.70
CA SER A 134 1.77 -5.62 1.22
C SER A 134 3.00 -4.91 0.70
N ALA A 135 4.11 -5.06 1.40
CA ALA A 135 5.36 -4.41 1.05
C ALA A 135 6.44 -5.43 0.68
N TRP A 136 7.36 -5.02 -0.18
CA TRP A 136 8.57 -5.76 -0.52
C TRP A 136 9.70 -4.79 -0.82
N THR A 137 10.87 -5.04 -0.23
CA THR A 137 12.07 -4.27 -0.53
C THR A 137 12.92 -5.05 -1.53
N SER A 138 13.24 -4.42 -2.65
CA SER A 138 14.11 -5.01 -3.65
C SER A 138 15.53 -5.24 -3.09
N PRO A 139 16.36 -6.08 -3.75
CA PRO A 139 17.76 -6.20 -3.40
C PRO A 139 18.54 -4.88 -3.46
N SER A 140 18.07 -3.90 -4.26
CA SER A 140 18.65 -2.56 -4.33
C SER A 140 18.13 -1.59 -3.25
N GLY A 141 17.28 -2.06 -2.33
CA GLY A 141 16.72 -1.25 -1.26
C GLY A 141 15.46 -0.47 -1.63
N HIS A 142 14.84 -0.74 -2.78
CA HIS A 142 13.65 0.00 -3.22
C HIS A 142 12.40 -0.65 -2.62
N LEU A 143 11.66 0.11 -1.81
CA LEU A 143 10.41 -0.33 -1.21
C LEU A 143 9.26 -0.23 -2.22
N ARG A 144 8.63 -1.37 -2.53
CA ARG A 144 7.42 -1.47 -3.34
C ARG A 144 6.24 -1.85 -2.48
N LEU A 145 5.09 -1.24 -2.79
CA LEU A 145 3.79 -1.59 -2.25
C LEU A 145 3.01 -2.35 -3.32
N PHE A 146 2.44 -3.47 -2.92
CA PHE A 146 1.53 -4.26 -3.73
C PHE A 146 0.12 -4.14 -3.20
N LEU A 147 -0.80 -3.73 -4.07
CA LEU A 147 -2.23 -3.82 -3.81
C LEU A 147 -2.90 -4.65 -4.89
N THR A 148 -3.98 -5.30 -4.51
CA THR A 148 -4.95 -5.83 -5.46
C THR A 148 -6.15 -4.90 -5.53
N THR A 149 -6.88 -4.94 -6.64
CA THR A 149 -8.09 -4.15 -6.85
C THR A 149 -9.27 -5.04 -7.17
N ILE A 150 -10.49 -4.56 -6.87
CA ILE A 150 -11.72 -5.33 -7.08
C ILE A 150 -11.97 -5.70 -8.55
N ASP A 151 -11.38 -4.96 -9.50
CA ASP A 151 -11.36 -5.31 -10.93
C ASP A 151 -10.26 -6.32 -11.31
N ALA A 152 -9.71 -7.02 -10.32
CA ALA A 152 -8.76 -8.12 -10.45
C ALA A 152 -7.44 -7.71 -11.13
N ARG A 153 -6.84 -6.64 -10.63
CA ARG A 153 -5.45 -6.27 -10.97
C ARG A 153 -4.56 -6.42 -9.74
N LEU A 154 -3.34 -6.90 -9.94
CA LEU A 154 -2.24 -6.79 -8.99
C LEU A 154 -1.35 -5.63 -9.45
N ILE A 155 -1.15 -4.65 -8.59
CA ILE A 155 -0.47 -3.39 -8.93
C ILE A 155 0.75 -3.22 -8.03
N ALA A 156 1.87 -2.77 -8.60
CA ALA A 156 3.08 -2.40 -7.87
C ALA A 156 3.27 -0.88 -7.90
N VAL A 157 3.43 -0.27 -6.72
CA VAL A 157 3.65 1.16 -6.53
C VAL A 157 4.96 1.38 -5.76
N ASP A 158 5.78 2.31 -6.22
CA ASP A 158 6.99 2.74 -5.53
C ASP A 158 6.62 3.55 -4.28
N ALA A 159 7.08 3.11 -3.11
CA ALA A 159 6.65 3.67 -1.83
C ALA A 159 7.19 5.09 -1.56
N ALA A 160 8.28 5.47 -2.22
CA ALA A 160 8.88 6.80 -2.09
C ALA A 160 8.15 7.84 -2.94
N THR A 161 7.71 7.45 -4.14
CA THR A 161 7.19 8.39 -5.14
C THR A 161 5.69 8.29 -5.38
N GLY A 162 5.04 7.19 -4.99
CA GLY A 162 3.64 6.92 -5.28
C GLY A 162 3.35 6.58 -6.75
N LYS A 163 4.38 6.35 -7.57
CA LYS A 163 4.24 6.02 -8.99
C LYS A 163 4.18 4.50 -9.18
N ALA A 164 3.44 4.05 -10.19
CA ALA A 164 3.48 2.65 -10.61
C ALA A 164 4.91 2.24 -10.98
N CYS A 165 5.32 1.02 -10.60
CA CYS A 165 6.62 0.47 -10.96
C CYS A 165 6.58 -0.04 -12.42
N PRO A 166 7.19 0.66 -13.40
CA PRO A 166 7.01 0.34 -14.82
C PRO A 166 7.59 -1.03 -15.22
N ASP A 167 8.49 -1.58 -14.41
CA ASP A 167 9.15 -2.87 -14.62
C ASP A 167 8.37 -4.06 -14.05
N PHE A 168 7.18 -3.84 -13.51
CA PHE A 168 6.31 -4.88 -12.98
C PHE A 168 5.11 -5.14 -13.91
N GLY A 169 4.96 -6.36 -14.40
CA GLY A 169 3.87 -6.74 -15.30
C GLY A 169 3.84 -5.89 -16.57
N ASP A 170 2.65 -5.44 -16.95
CA ASP A 170 2.44 -4.42 -17.97
C ASP A 170 2.37 -3.04 -17.30
N ASN A 171 3.48 -2.30 -17.31
CA ASN A 171 3.59 -0.92 -16.81
C ASN A 171 3.07 -0.73 -15.36
N GLY A 172 3.41 -1.66 -14.48
CA GLY A 172 3.03 -1.66 -13.05
C GLY A 172 1.83 -2.53 -12.71
N VAL A 173 1.26 -3.25 -13.67
CA VAL A 173 0.00 -3.97 -13.52
C VAL A 173 0.09 -5.40 -14.04
N VAL A 174 -0.40 -6.34 -13.26
CA VAL A 174 -0.73 -7.70 -13.71
C VAL A 174 -2.25 -7.84 -13.71
N ASN A 175 -2.83 -8.15 -14.88
CA ASN A 175 -4.26 -8.48 -14.97
C ASN A 175 -4.48 -9.93 -14.51
N LEU A 176 -5.12 -10.08 -13.35
CA LEU A 176 -5.34 -11.38 -12.72
C LEU A 176 -6.45 -12.18 -13.41
N ARG A 177 -7.28 -11.57 -14.26
CA ARG A 177 -8.27 -12.32 -15.05
C ARG A 177 -7.62 -13.17 -16.17
N ASN A 178 -6.35 -12.90 -16.49
CA ASN A 178 -5.60 -13.64 -17.50
C ASN A 178 -4.93 -14.88 -16.90
N GLY A 179 -4.78 -15.92 -17.73
CA GLY A 179 -4.00 -17.12 -17.38
C GLY A 179 -4.67 -18.08 -16.40
N LEU A 180 -5.95 -17.87 -16.07
CA LEU A 180 -6.75 -18.81 -15.29
C LEU A 180 -7.13 -20.04 -16.13
N ARG A 181 -7.19 -21.21 -15.50
CA ARG A 181 -7.65 -22.48 -16.10
C ARG A 181 -9.08 -22.36 -16.61
N ILE A 182 -9.99 -21.81 -15.80
CA ILE A 182 -11.35 -21.45 -16.20
C ILE A 182 -11.47 -19.92 -16.09
N PRO A 183 -11.51 -19.17 -17.21
CA PRO A 183 -11.58 -17.72 -17.17
C PRO A 183 -12.99 -17.22 -16.81
N PRO A 184 -13.09 -16.05 -16.15
CA PRO A 184 -14.38 -15.42 -15.88
C PRO A 184 -14.98 -14.83 -17.17
N ASP A 185 -16.30 -14.63 -17.18
CA ASP A 185 -16.95 -13.85 -18.24
C ASP A 185 -16.39 -12.42 -18.22
N PRO A 186 -15.90 -11.87 -19.35
CA PRO A 186 -15.30 -10.54 -19.38
C PRO A 186 -16.26 -9.42 -18.98
N ASN A 187 -17.57 -9.64 -19.05
CA ASN A 187 -18.60 -8.66 -18.68
C ASN A 187 -19.12 -8.84 -17.25
N ARG A 188 -18.68 -9.88 -16.52
CA ARG A 188 -19.06 -10.14 -15.13
C ARG A 188 -17.89 -9.92 -14.20
N PHE A 189 -17.79 -8.71 -13.67
CA PHE A 189 -16.69 -8.32 -12.79
C PHE A 189 -16.75 -9.09 -11.47
N ALA A 190 -17.94 -9.20 -10.87
CA ALA A 190 -18.18 -9.97 -9.65
C ALA A 190 -17.80 -11.47 -9.71
N ASP A 191 -17.65 -12.07 -10.89
CA ASP A 191 -17.29 -13.50 -11.00
C ASP A 191 -15.85 -13.77 -10.51
N TYR A 192 -14.95 -12.78 -10.58
CA TYR A 192 -13.56 -12.89 -10.11
C TYR A 192 -13.06 -11.51 -9.67
N GLU A 193 -12.79 -11.37 -8.38
CA GLU A 193 -12.38 -10.12 -7.73
C GLU A 193 -11.19 -10.35 -6.78
N GLU A 194 -10.56 -9.27 -6.36
CA GLU A 194 -9.59 -9.28 -5.26
C GLU A 194 -9.90 -8.18 -4.27
N THR A 195 -10.01 -8.54 -2.99
CA THR A 195 -10.31 -7.62 -1.89
C THR A 195 -9.27 -7.66 -0.78
N SER A 196 -8.39 -8.66 -0.77
CA SER A 196 -7.35 -8.85 0.26
C SER A 196 -5.96 -8.51 -0.27
N PRO A 197 -5.04 -7.97 0.56
CA PRO A 197 -3.65 -7.78 0.15
C PRO A 197 -3.01 -9.12 -0.21
N PRO A 198 -2.05 -9.13 -1.16
CA PRO A 198 -1.27 -10.32 -1.43
C PRO A 198 -0.39 -10.67 -0.23
N ALA A 199 -0.03 -11.95 -0.03
CA ALA A 199 1.09 -12.29 0.83
C ALA A 199 2.41 -12.11 0.08
N VAL A 200 3.49 -11.73 0.77
CA VAL A 200 4.82 -11.66 0.16
C VAL A 200 5.77 -12.58 0.92
N VAL A 201 6.36 -13.54 0.21
CA VAL A 201 7.35 -14.49 0.77
C VAL A 201 8.57 -14.55 -0.14
N GLY A 202 9.71 -14.10 0.38
CA GLY A 202 10.92 -13.90 -0.44
C GLY A 202 10.63 -12.95 -1.61
N ASN A 203 10.92 -13.38 -2.84
CA ASN A 203 10.59 -12.64 -4.07
C ASN A 203 9.27 -13.10 -4.71
N THR A 204 8.30 -13.61 -3.93
CA THR A 204 7.02 -14.07 -4.46
C THR A 204 5.87 -13.30 -3.85
N VAL A 205 5.07 -12.64 -4.69
CA VAL A 205 3.79 -12.02 -4.35
C VAL A 205 2.70 -13.07 -4.62
N ILE A 206 1.95 -13.43 -3.59
CA ILE A 206 0.96 -14.50 -3.63
C ILE A 206 -0.42 -13.86 -3.51
N VAL A 207 -1.25 -14.06 -4.52
CA VAL A 207 -2.64 -13.57 -4.57
C VAL A 207 -3.60 -14.76 -4.48
N GLY A 208 -4.74 -14.53 -3.84
CA GLY A 208 -5.84 -15.48 -3.80
C GLY A 208 -6.80 -15.23 -4.94
N SER A 209 -8.10 -15.30 -4.62
CA SER A 209 -9.21 -14.85 -5.46
C SER A 209 -10.48 -14.76 -4.62
N ALA A 210 -11.43 -13.92 -5.02
CA ALA A 210 -12.82 -13.95 -4.57
C ALA A 210 -13.71 -14.36 -5.74
N ILE A 211 -14.43 -15.47 -5.57
CA ILE A 211 -15.29 -16.06 -6.60
C ILE A 211 -16.74 -15.99 -6.11
N ALA A 212 -17.65 -15.44 -6.93
CA ALA A 212 -19.07 -15.35 -6.60
C ALA A 212 -19.78 -16.70 -6.79
N ASP A 213 -19.40 -17.69 -5.99
CA ASP A 213 -19.69 -19.12 -6.10
C ASP A 213 -21.16 -19.53 -5.91
N ASN A 214 -22.00 -18.64 -5.40
CA ASN A 214 -23.43 -18.86 -5.17
C ASN A 214 -24.35 -18.42 -6.31
N ASN A 215 -23.81 -17.91 -7.42
CA ASN A 215 -24.61 -17.35 -8.52
C ASN A 215 -24.88 -18.31 -9.69
N ARG A 216 -23.96 -19.26 -9.95
CA ARG A 216 -24.02 -20.21 -11.08
C ARG A 216 -23.09 -21.42 -10.85
N THR A 217 -23.25 -22.46 -11.66
CA THR A 217 -22.50 -23.72 -11.54
C THR A 217 -21.20 -23.77 -12.35
N ASN A 218 -20.97 -22.83 -13.28
CA ASN A 218 -19.79 -22.78 -14.14
C ASN A 218 -18.89 -21.56 -13.79
N GLN A 219 -18.41 -21.51 -12.56
CA GLN A 219 -17.61 -20.39 -12.04
C GLN A 219 -16.18 -20.40 -12.60
N PRO A 220 -15.48 -19.25 -12.64
CA PRO A 220 -14.05 -19.21 -12.89
C PRO A 220 -13.26 -19.96 -11.82
N SER A 221 -12.04 -20.35 -12.17
CA SER A 221 -11.12 -21.02 -11.24
C SER A 221 -10.70 -20.07 -10.11
N GLY A 222 -10.87 -20.52 -8.86
CA GLY A 222 -10.46 -19.81 -7.64
C GLY A 222 -8.99 -20.03 -7.31
N GLU A 223 -8.10 -19.84 -8.28
CA GLU A 223 -6.68 -20.17 -8.14
C GLU A 223 -5.96 -19.26 -7.14
N VAL A 224 -5.04 -19.84 -6.38
CA VAL A 224 -3.96 -19.11 -5.71
C VAL A 224 -2.77 -19.05 -6.65
N ARG A 225 -2.19 -17.86 -6.84
CA ARG A 225 -1.10 -17.66 -7.81
C ARG A 225 0.07 -16.89 -7.21
N GLY A 226 1.27 -17.31 -7.60
CA GLY A 226 2.52 -16.67 -7.22
C GLY A 226 3.13 -15.90 -8.39
N PHE A 227 3.50 -14.65 -8.15
CA PHE A 227 4.14 -13.76 -9.11
C PHE A 227 5.51 -13.33 -8.57
N ASP A 228 6.49 -13.17 -9.45
CA ASP A 228 7.78 -12.61 -9.08
C ASP A 228 7.63 -11.14 -8.66
N ALA A 229 8.13 -10.78 -7.48
CA ALA A 229 7.93 -9.45 -6.90
C ALA A 229 8.61 -8.32 -7.69
N ALA A 230 9.70 -8.63 -8.40
CA ALA A 230 10.41 -7.65 -9.21
C ALA A 230 9.71 -7.42 -10.56
N SER A 231 9.32 -8.49 -11.25
CA SER A 231 8.88 -8.43 -12.65
C SER A 231 7.38 -8.61 -12.86
N GLY A 232 6.63 -9.09 -11.87
CA GLY A 232 5.22 -9.46 -12.03
C GLY A 232 4.99 -10.71 -12.89
N LYS A 233 6.05 -11.44 -13.25
CA LYS A 233 5.92 -12.70 -14.01
C LYS A 233 5.31 -13.79 -13.14
N GLN A 234 4.29 -14.48 -13.62
CA GLN A 234 3.72 -15.64 -12.92
C GLN A 234 4.76 -16.76 -12.79
N LYS A 235 4.93 -17.28 -11.58
CA LYS A 235 5.85 -18.37 -11.23
C LYS A 235 5.13 -19.71 -11.14
N TRP A 236 3.91 -19.70 -10.60
CA TRP A 236 3.10 -20.90 -10.38
C TRP A 236 1.62 -20.51 -10.18
N SER A 237 0.75 -21.49 -10.34
CA SER A 237 -0.66 -21.44 -9.94
C SER A 237 -1.05 -22.73 -9.22
N TRP A 238 -2.04 -22.64 -8.35
CA TRP A 238 -2.66 -23.76 -7.66
C TRP A 238 -4.17 -23.56 -7.62
N ASP A 239 -4.91 -24.51 -8.17
CA ASP A 239 -6.36 -24.52 -8.13
C ASP A 239 -6.81 -25.48 -7.01
N PRO A 240 -7.58 -25.02 -6.00
CA PRO A 240 -8.10 -25.89 -4.95
C PRO A 240 -9.13 -26.90 -5.45
N ILE A 241 -9.69 -26.71 -6.65
CA ILE A 241 -10.70 -27.59 -7.24
C ILE A 241 -10.05 -28.48 -8.32
N PRO A 242 -10.06 -29.82 -8.13
CA PRO A 242 -9.49 -30.79 -9.08
C PRO A 242 -10.04 -30.70 -10.52
#